data_AF-A0A957UU53-F1
#
_entry.id   AF-A0A957UU53-F1
#
_cell.length_a   1.000
_cell.length_b   1.000
_cell.length_c   1.000
_cell.angle_alpha   90.00
_cell.angle_beta   90.00
_cell.angle_gamma   90.00
#
_symmetry.space_group_name_H-M   'P 1'
#
loop_
_entity.id
_entity.type
_entity.pdbx_description
1 polymer ?
#
loop_
_entity_poly.entity_id
_entity_poly.type
_entity_poly.pdbx_seq_one_letter_code
_entity_poly.pdbx_strand_id
1 'polypeptide(L)'
;VRGLVVNSVLSPGVYVSPGAVVQDSVVMNDTWIGPGARLDKVVVDKKVVVGAGAVVGTGNQEVVNEQMPDRLFAGITVIGKHAYIPDGAQIGRNVLINSGRDEADFPPDKVVADGKTV
;
A
#
# COMPACT_ATOMS: atom_id res chain seq x y z
N VAL A 1 17.12 -0.52 -5.91
CA VAL A 1 16.59 -0.91 -4.58
C VAL A 1 17.61 -0.52 -3.52
N ARG A 2 17.23 0.27 -2.51
CA ARG A 2 18.09 0.66 -1.37
C ARG A 2 17.51 0.27 0.00
N GLY A 3 16.26 -0.18 0.04
CA GLY A 3 15.62 -0.77 1.22
C GLY A 3 15.67 -2.31 1.22
N LEU A 4 14.91 -2.92 2.12
CA LEU A 4 14.78 -4.37 2.25
C LEU A 4 13.57 -4.88 1.46
N VAL A 5 13.76 -5.97 0.71
CA VAL A 5 12.71 -6.61 -0.10
C VAL A 5 12.76 -8.11 0.17
N VAL A 6 11.65 -8.70 0.61
CA VAL A 6 11.57 -10.11 1.02
C VAL A 6 10.32 -10.75 0.44
N ASN A 7 10.47 -11.90 -0.22
CA ASN A 7 9.35 -12.63 -0.85
C ASN A 7 8.44 -11.75 -1.71
N SER A 8 9.06 -10.90 -2.54
CA SER A 8 8.35 -9.85 -3.28
C SER A 8 8.78 -9.75 -4.72
N VAL A 9 7.84 -9.33 -5.58
CA VAL A 9 8.07 -9.09 -7.00
C VAL A 9 8.05 -7.60 -7.27
N LEU A 10 9.13 -7.07 -7.85
CA LEU A 10 9.23 -5.67 -8.24
C LEU A 10 9.35 -5.57 -9.75
N SER A 11 8.49 -4.76 -10.36
CA SER A 11 8.55 -4.45 -11.79
C SER A 11 9.63 -3.41 -12.10
N PRO A 12 10.06 -3.29 -13.37
CA PRO A 12 11.01 -2.25 -13.78
C PRO A 12 10.57 -0.84 -13.39
N GLY A 13 11.54 0.00 -13.01
CA GLY A 13 11.29 1.39 -12.58
C GLY A 13 10.90 1.54 -11.11
N VAL A 14 10.64 0.45 -10.39
CA VAL A 14 10.36 0.52 -8.95
C VAL A 14 11.58 0.99 -8.17
N TYR A 15 11.39 2.04 -7.38
CA TYR A 15 12.41 2.55 -6.47
C TYR A 15 12.01 2.32 -5.02
N VAL A 16 12.80 1.52 -4.31
CA VAL A 16 12.64 1.28 -2.87
C VAL A 16 13.69 2.09 -2.12
N SER A 17 13.26 3.09 -1.38
CA SER A 17 14.13 4.02 -0.63
C SER A 17 14.84 3.36 0.55
N PRO A 18 15.93 3.94 1.07
CA PRO A 18 16.59 3.48 2.29
C PRO A 18 15.62 3.36 3.47
N GLY A 19 15.79 2.30 4.27
CA GLY A 19 14.94 2.03 5.44
C GLY A 19 13.54 1.51 5.10
N ALA A 20 13.10 1.57 3.84
CA ALA A 20 11.84 0.98 3.44
C ALA A 20 11.91 -0.55 3.48
N VAL A 21 10.79 -1.19 3.82
CA VAL A 21 10.63 -2.64 3.86
C VAL A 21 9.43 -3.04 3.00
N VAL A 22 9.64 -3.95 2.06
CA VAL A 22 8.58 -4.50 1.22
C VAL A 22 8.59 -6.02 1.37
N GLN A 23 7.51 -6.58 1.91
CA GLN A 23 7.40 -8.01 2.21
C GLN A 23 6.12 -8.60 1.64
N ASP A 24 6.19 -9.82 1.10
CA ASP A 24 5.04 -10.61 0.63
C ASP A 24 4.15 -9.86 -0.38
N SER A 25 4.77 -8.93 -1.12
CA SER A 25 4.08 -7.91 -1.93
C SER A 25 4.47 -7.95 -3.40
N VAL A 26 3.58 -7.44 -4.26
CA VAL A 26 3.82 -7.22 -5.68
C VAL A 26 3.76 -5.73 -5.97
N VAL A 27 4.82 -5.18 -6.56
CA VAL A 27 4.92 -3.75 -6.89
C VAL A 27 5.13 -3.56 -8.38
N MET A 28 4.19 -2.88 -9.03
CA MET A 28 4.23 -2.63 -10.46
C MET A 28 5.02 -1.36 -10.83
N ASN A 29 5.21 -1.15 -12.12
CA ASN A 29 6.19 -0.24 -12.72
C ASN A 29 6.15 1.20 -12.17
N ASP A 30 7.32 1.83 -12.19
CA ASP A 30 7.50 3.27 -11.92
C ASP A 30 6.94 3.73 -10.57
N THR A 31 6.87 2.82 -9.60
CA THR A 31 6.38 3.09 -8.26
C THR A 31 7.53 3.51 -7.34
N TRP A 32 7.30 4.56 -6.57
CA TRP A 32 8.24 5.05 -5.57
C TRP A 32 7.78 4.64 -4.17
N ILE A 33 8.63 3.90 -3.45
CA ILE A 33 8.42 3.54 -2.04
C ILE A 33 9.31 4.43 -1.18
N GLY A 34 8.69 5.27 -0.36
CA GLY A 34 9.35 6.31 0.42
C GLY A 34 10.24 5.78 1.55
N PRO A 35 11.16 6.61 2.07
CA PRO A 35 12.06 6.22 3.14
C PRO A 35 11.31 5.72 4.37
N GLY A 36 11.75 4.60 4.94
CA GLY A 36 11.12 4.02 6.13
C GLY A 36 9.70 3.45 5.92
N ALA A 37 9.13 3.50 4.71
CA ALA A 37 7.82 2.94 4.45
C ALA A 37 7.82 1.42 4.57
N ARG A 38 6.71 0.83 5.04
CA ARG A 38 6.58 -0.61 5.30
C ARG A 38 5.35 -1.16 4.58
N LEU A 39 5.56 -2.11 3.69
CA LEU A 39 4.50 -2.79 2.95
C LEU A 39 4.53 -4.28 3.29
N ASP A 40 3.40 -4.85 3.68
CA ASP A 40 3.23 -6.27 3.94
C ASP A 40 1.96 -6.80 3.27
N LYS A 41 2.10 -7.81 2.41
CA LYS A 41 0.98 -8.39 1.65
C LYS A 41 0.16 -7.30 0.92
N VAL A 42 0.85 -6.56 0.05
CA VAL A 42 0.26 -5.47 -0.74
C VAL A 42 0.45 -5.72 -2.23
N VAL A 43 -0.59 -5.45 -3.02
CA VAL A 43 -0.47 -5.29 -4.48
C VAL A 43 -0.51 -3.81 -4.81
N VAL A 44 0.58 -3.30 -5.37
CA VAL A 44 0.71 -1.91 -5.78
C VAL A 44 0.76 -1.84 -7.30
N ASP A 45 -0.21 -1.18 -7.93
CA ASP A 45 -0.21 -0.95 -9.38
C ASP A 45 0.83 0.12 -9.77
N LYS A 46 0.81 0.57 -11.02
CA LYS A 46 1.87 1.39 -11.62
C LYS A 46 1.79 2.85 -11.18
N LYS A 47 2.95 3.51 -11.19
CA LYS A 47 3.10 4.96 -10.95
C LYS A 47 2.50 5.40 -9.62
N VAL A 48 2.58 4.53 -8.61
CA VAL A 48 2.15 4.85 -7.25
C VAL A 48 3.30 5.53 -6.52
N VAL A 49 2.96 6.42 -5.60
CA VAL A 49 3.91 7.02 -4.67
C VAL A 49 3.47 6.64 -3.27
N VAL A 50 4.31 5.91 -2.55
CA VAL A 50 4.09 5.61 -1.13
C VAL A 50 4.94 6.55 -0.29
N GLY A 51 4.28 7.39 0.51
CA GLY A 51 4.91 8.40 1.35
C GLY A 51 5.92 7.84 2.36
N ALA A 52 6.78 8.72 2.86
CA ALA A 52 7.78 8.39 3.86
C ALA A 52 7.11 7.88 5.15
N GLY A 53 7.65 6.80 5.72
CA GLY A 53 7.14 6.19 6.95
C GLY A 53 5.72 5.63 6.89
N ALA A 54 5.08 5.60 5.71
CA ALA A 54 3.76 5.00 5.57
C ALA A 54 3.82 3.48 5.85
N VAL A 55 2.79 2.95 6.48
CA VAL A 55 2.66 1.52 6.78
C VAL A 55 1.39 1.01 6.11
N VAL A 56 1.52 -0.02 5.29
CA VAL A 56 0.44 -0.55 4.47
C VAL A 56 0.34 -2.06 4.61
N GLY A 57 -0.89 -2.54 4.78
CA GLY A 57 -1.17 -3.96 4.90
C GLY A 57 -0.84 -4.49 6.29
N THR A 58 -1.14 -3.72 7.34
CA THR A 58 -1.05 -4.17 8.74
C THR A 58 -2.41 -4.05 9.40
N GLY A 59 -2.78 -5.00 10.27
CA GLY A 59 -4.09 -4.99 10.92
C GLY A 59 -4.73 -6.38 10.93
N ASN A 60 -6.05 -6.43 11.13
CA ASN A 60 -6.81 -7.67 11.21
C ASN A 60 -7.22 -8.16 9.82
N GLN A 61 -6.66 -9.28 9.38
CA GLN A 61 -6.97 -9.91 8.09
C GLN A 61 -8.38 -10.52 8.01
N GLU A 62 -9.07 -10.71 9.14
CA GLU A 62 -10.43 -11.27 9.18
C GLU A 62 -11.51 -10.23 8.83
N VAL A 63 -11.18 -8.93 8.90
CA VAL A 63 -12.10 -7.87 8.51
C VAL A 63 -12.11 -7.77 6.98
N VAL A 64 -13.17 -8.30 6.37
CA VAL A 64 -13.36 -8.26 4.91
C VAL A 64 -13.65 -6.83 4.42
N ASN A 65 -13.38 -6.57 3.15
CA ASN A 65 -13.69 -5.29 2.55
C ASN A 65 -15.19 -5.00 2.51
N GLU A 66 -15.59 -3.77 2.80
CA GLU A 66 -17.00 -3.35 2.88
C GLU A 66 -17.69 -3.28 1.50
N GLN A 67 -16.92 -3.02 0.43
CA GLN A 67 -17.44 -2.89 -0.94
C GLN A 67 -17.17 -4.14 -1.79
N MET A 68 -16.11 -4.89 -1.48
CA MET A 68 -15.66 -6.07 -2.22
C MET A 68 -15.37 -7.27 -1.30
N PRO A 69 -16.32 -7.70 -0.46
CA PRO A 69 -16.11 -8.76 0.53
C PRO A 69 -15.69 -10.10 -0.11
N ASP A 70 -16.18 -10.40 -1.32
CA ASP A 70 -15.85 -11.64 -2.04
C ASP A 70 -14.49 -11.62 -2.76
N ARG A 71 -13.76 -10.49 -2.71
CA ARG A 71 -12.45 -10.32 -3.38
C ARG A 71 -11.33 -9.96 -2.43
N LEU A 72 -11.63 -9.14 -1.42
CA LEU A 72 -10.66 -8.63 -0.46
C LEU A 72 -11.02 -9.16 0.93
N PHE A 73 -10.65 -10.43 1.15
CA PHE A 73 -10.90 -11.16 2.40
C PHE A 73 -9.68 -11.95 2.91
N ALA A 74 -8.59 -11.99 2.14
CA ALA A 74 -7.40 -12.82 2.44
C ALA A 74 -6.23 -12.03 3.08
N GLY A 75 -6.51 -10.82 3.56
CA GLY A 75 -5.55 -9.89 4.14
C GLY A 75 -4.74 -9.09 3.12
N ILE A 76 -5.05 -9.17 1.82
CA ILE A 76 -4.34 -8.44 0.76
C ILE A 76 -4.86 -7.01 0.66
N THR A 77 -3.96 -6.02 0.69
CA THR A 77 -4.31 -4.62 0.43
C THR A 77 -3.90 -4.25 -0.99
N VAL A 78 -4.77 -3.52 -1.70
CA VAL A 78 -4.56 -3.18 -3.12
C VAL A 78 -4.51 -1.67 -3.27
N ILE A 79 -3.47 -1.18 -3.94
CA ILE A 79 -3.31 0.23 -4.29
C ILE A 79 -3.39 0.40 -5.80
N GLY A 80 -4.38 1.17 -6.25
CA GLY A 80 -4.63 1.47 -7.65
C GLY A 80 -3.58 2.41 -8.26
N LYS A 81 -3.46 2.37 -9.58
CA LYS A 81 -2.48 3.16 -10.34
C LYS A 81 -2.59 4.65 -10.04
N HIS A 82 -1.47 5.36 -10.10
CA HIS A 82 -1.39 6.82 -9.89
C HIS A 82 -1.84 7.30 -8.50
N ALA A 83 -2.07 6.41 -7.53
CA ALA A 83 -2.37 6.82 -6.16
C ALA A 83 -1.13 7.38 -5.45
N TYR A 84 -1.35 8.36 -4.59
CA TYR A 84 -0.40 8.90 -3.64
C TYR A 84 -0.83 8.52 -2.22
N ILE A 85 -0.05 7.67 -1.56
CA ILE A 85 -0.24 7.35 -0.14
C ILE A 85 0.48 8.41 0.68
N PRO A 86 -0.20 9.14 1.59
CA PRO A 86 0.43 10.21 2.36
C PRO A 86 1.56 9.73 3.27
N ASP A 87 2.48 10.64 3.57
CA ASP A 87 3.52 10.42 4.58
C ASP A 87 2.91 10.03 5.93
N GLY A 88 3.46 8.98 6.54
CA GLY A 88 3.03 8.45 7.83
C GLY A 88 1.65 7.78 7.84
N ALA A 89 1.00 7.60 6.67
CA ALA A 89 -0.31 6.96 6.60
C ALA A 89 -0.28 5.53 7.16
N GLN A 90 -1.37 5.13 7.81
CA GLN A 90 -1.57 3.81 8.40
C GLN A 90 -2.73 3.14 7.67
N ILE A 91 -2.41 2.14 6.83
CA ILE A 91 -3.40 1.46 6.00
C ILE A 91 -3.53 -0.01 6.42
N GLY A 92 -4.78 -0.38 6.73
CA GLY A 92 -5.21 -1.71 7.12
C GLY A 92 -4.97 -2.83 6.09
N ARG A 93 -5.45 -4.02 6.45
CA ARG A 93 -5.62 -5.21 5.61
C ARG A 93 -6.94 -5.13 4.82
N ASN A 94 -7.02 -5.85 3.71
CA ASN A 94 -8.23 -5.90 2.86
C ASN A 94 -8.72 -4.51 2.40
N VAL A 95 -7.81 -3.54 2.35
CA VAL A 95 -8.12 -2.18 1.91
C VAL A 95 -7.99 -2.09 0.39
N LEU A 96 -8.88 -1.32 -0.23
CA LEU A 96 -8.71 -0.87 -1.61
C LEU A 96 -8.45 0.64 -1.63
N ILE A 97 -7.30 1.07 -2.11
CA ILE A 97 -7.06 2.45 -2.51
C ILE A 97 -7.32 2.53 -4.01
N ASN A 98 -8.30 3.33 -4.42
CA ASN A 98 -8.65 3.48 -5.83
C ASN A 98 -7.55 4.20 -6.62
N SER A 99 -7.68 4.18 -7.94
CA SER A 99 -6.72 4.84 -8.82
C SER A 99 -6.79 6.36 -8.68
N GLY A 100 -5.63 7.01 -8.73
CA GLY A 100 -5.54 8.48 -8.76
C GLY A 100 -5.92 9.18 -7.46
N ARG A 101 -5.90 8.47 -6.32
CA ARG A 101 -6.09 9.07 -5.01
C ARG A 101 -4.95 9.98 -4.62
N ASP A 102 -5.27 11.11 -4.01
CA ASP A 102 -4.30 12.04 -3.42
C ASP A 102 -4.51 12.18 -1.91
N GLU A 103 -3.71 13.02 -1.25
CA GLU A 103 -3.78 13.19 0.20
C GLU A 103 -5.13 13.71 0.72
N ALA A 104 -5.88 14.45 -0.10
CA ALA A 104 -7.18 14.99 0.30
C ALA A 104 -8.29 13.92 0.32
N ASP A 105 -8.09 12.79 -0.36
CA ASP A 105 -9.02 11.66 -0.33
C ASP A 105 -8.91 10.83 0.96
N PHE A 106 -7.81 10.95 1.70
CA PHE A 106 -7.59 10.19 2.94
C PHE A 106 -8.26 10.86 4.15
N PRO A 107 -8.62 10.08 5.19
CA PRO A 107 -9.03 10.64 6.47
C PRO A 107 -8.01 11.65 7.02
N PRO A 108 -8.43 12.69 7.76
CA PRO A 108 -7.52 13.71 8.27
C PRO A 108 -6.39 13.18 9.17
N ASP A 109 -6.62 12.06 9.85
CA ASP A 109 -5.63 11.37 10.68
C ASP A 109 -4.75 10.37 9.89
N LYS A 110 -5.01 10.21 8.59
CA LYS A 110 -4.33 9.30 7.65
C LYS A 110 -4.43 7.84 8.04
N VAL A 111 -5.45 7.47 8.82
CA VAL A 111 -5.71 6.10 9.25
C VAL A 111 -6.85 5.52 8.42
N VAL A 112 -6.54 4.51 7.61
CA VAL A 112 -7.53 3.75 6.85
C VAL A 112 -7.67 2.38 7.50
N ALA A 113 -8.80 2.17 8.18
CA ALA A 113 -9.08 0.92 8.89
C ALA A 113 -9.17 -0.29 7.95
N ASP A 114 -9.04 -1.48 8.52
CA ASP A 114 -9.18 -2.74 7.79
C ASP A 114 -10.51 -2.80 7.03
N GLY A 115 -10.48 -3.37 5.82
CA GLY A 115 -11.67 -3.57 4.99
C GLY A 115 -12.26 -2.30 4.38
N LYS A 116 -11.60 -1.14 4.49
CA LYS A 116 -12.07 0.11 3.89
C LYS A 116 -11.71 0.28 2.43
N THR A 117 -12.41 1.20 1.77
CA THR A 117 -12.09 1.65 0.42
C THR A 117 -11.95 3.17 0.39
N VAL A 118 -10.88 3.65 -0.25
CA VAL A 118 -10.61 5.08 -0.49
C VAL A 118 -10.71 5.36 -1.97
#